data_AF-A0A9W8MZC8-F1
#
_entry.id   AF-A0A9W8MZC8-F1
#
_cell.length_a   1.000
_cell.length_b   1.000
_cell.length_c   1.000
_cell.angle_alpha   90.00
_cell.angle_beta   90.00
_cell.angle_gamma   90.00
#
_symmetry.space_group_name_H-M   'P 1'
#
loop_
_entity.id
_entity.type
_entity.pdbx_description
1 polymer ?
#
loop_
_entity_poly.entity_id
_entity_poly.type
_entity_poly.pdbx_seq_one_letter_code
_entity_poly.pdbx_strand_id
1 'polypeptide(L)'
;MVAVVRNDAEGHKDHEEGTRAVTRMTSLIVSIKPWDEDGLQGYFARRDAPGTIMSDSLDLAAQIRLLFHVLKLSYDSIYSKAAAVTFLVCDICWTFPDEVQYIWRSKWTLAKVLYLIARYYALMYNFCELVGHISTVIAAGSVVFTQVADIIFIQRVYALYHRNNKILFFLVPLLLVEATLNIYSATLAANISEGGLVTPPNTLARMPSHYRFLAASVPYGCYSNVNNGRCE
;
A
#
# COMPACT_ATOMS: atom_id res chain seq x y z
N MET A 1 -27.08 -40.38 23.35
CA MET A 1 -27.41 -39.47 22.23
C MET A 1 -28.01 -38.13 22.73
N VAL A 2 -27.61 -37.63 23.92
CA VAL A 2 -28.12 -36.37 24.51
C VAL A 2 -26.99 -35.63 25.25
N ALA A 3 -25.90 -35.29 24.56
CA ALA A 3 -24.77 -34.57 25.17
C ALA A 3 -23.95 -33.70 24.19
N VAL A 4 -24.55 -33.24 23.08
CA VAL A 4 -23.84 -32.45 22.04
C VAL A 4 -24.49 -31.08 21.78
N VAL A 5 -25.34 -30.58 22.69
CA VAL A 5 -26.09 -29.31 22.48
C VAL A 5 -25.66 -28.19 23.45
N ARG A 6 -24.68 -28.42 24.33
CA ARG A 6 -24.31 -27.44 25.37
C ARG A 6 -23.12 -26.52 25.02
N ASN A 7 -22.38 -26.80 23.95
CA ASN A 7 -21.20 -26.00 23.57
C ASN A 7 -21.48 -24.86 22.59
N ASP A 8 -22.68 -24.77 22.01
CA ASP A 8 -22.98 -23.73 21.01
C ASP A 8 -23.36 -22.37 21.65
N ALA A 9 -23.65 -22.35 22.95
CA ALA A 9 -24.07 -21.13 23.65
C ALA A 9 -22.89 -20.25 24.13
N GLU A 10 -21.70 -20.82 24.32
CA GLU A 10 -20.51 -20.06 24.75
C GLU A 10 -19.85 -19.35 23.56
N GLY A 11 -19.79 -19.97 22.38
CA GLY A 11 -19.22 -19.34 21.19
C GLY A 11 -19.97 -18.09 20.72
N HIS A 12 -21.25 -17.94 21.07
CA HIS A 12 -22.03 -16.77 20.64
C HIS A 12 -21.68 -15.50 21.42
N LYS A 13 -21.24 -15.62 22.69
CA LYS A 13 -20.82 -14.46 23.51
C LYS A 13 -19.48 -13.89 23.05
N ASP A 14 -18.53 -14.76 22.71
CA ASP A 14 -17.20 -14.33 22.27
C ASP A 14 -17.27 -13.61 20.91
N HIS A 15 -18.18 -14.05 20.02
CA HIS A 15 -18.43 -13.37 18.74
C HIS A 15 -18.98 -11.94 18.92
N GLU A 16 -19.81 -11.71 19.94
CA GLU A 16 -20.41 -10.40 20.19
C GLU A 16 -19.40 -9.39 20.78
N GLU A 17 -18.44 -9.86 21.58
CA GLU A 17 -17.37 -9.02 22.13
C GLU A 17 -16.37 -8.59 21.05
N GLY A 18 -16.00 -9.50 20.15
CA GLY A 18 -15.17 -9.17 18.99
C GLY A 18 -15.79 -8.12 18.08
N THR A 19 -17.07 -8.26 17.78
CA THR A 19 -17.79 -7.29 16.94
C THR A 19 -17.81 -5.89 17.60
N ARG A 20 -18.01 -5.83 18.93
CA ARG A 20 -17.96 -4.57 19.69
C ARG A 20 -16.56 -3.94 19.71
N ALA A 21 -15.50 -4.74 19.80
CA ALA A 21 -14.12 -4.24 19.75
C ALA A 21 -13.80 -3.60 18.38
N VAL A 22 -14.22 -4.24 17.29
CA VAL A 22 -14.05 -3.70 15.93
C VAL A 22 -14.85 -2.41 15.74
N THR A 23 -16.10 -2.35 16.21
CA THR A 23 -16.92 -1.11 16.15
C THR A 23 -16.29 0.03 16.96
N ARG A 24 -15.65 -0.27 18.10
CA ARG A 24 -14.92 0.74 18.87
C ARG A 24 -13.67 1.22 18.14
N MET A 25 -12.91 0.32 17.52
CA MET A 25 -11.74 0.71 16.71
C MET A 25 -12.14 1.54 15.48
N THR A 26 -13.17 1.17 14.74
CA THR A 26 -13.65 1.99 13.60
C THR A 26 -14.16 3.35 14.07
N SER A 27 -14.83 3.42 15.23
CA SER A 27 -15.24 4.72 15.80
C SER A 27 -14.04 5.60 16.20
N LEU A 28 -12.95 4.99 16.70
CA LEU A 28 -11.73 5.71 17.06
C LEU A 28 -10.98 6.22 15.84
N ILE A 29 -10.93 5.43 14.75
CA ILE A 29 -10.32 5.84 13.48
C ILE A 29 -11.11 6.98 12.84
N VAL A 30 -12.45 6.92 12.86
CA VAL A 30 -13.31 8.01 12.35
C VAL A 30 -13.25 9.25 13.25
N SER A 31 -12.95 9.08 14.54
CA SER A 31 -12.78 10.19 15.49
C SER A 31 -11.40 10.87 15.41
N ILE A 32 -10.47 10.37 14.61
CA ILE A 32 -9.26 11.13 14.26
C ILE A 32 -9.75 12.36 13.51
N LYS A 33 -9.78 13.50 14.21
CA LYS A 33 -10.27 14.77 13.68
C LYS A 33 -9.61 15.00 12.32
N PRO A 34 -10.38 15.11 11.22
CA PRO A 34 -9.81 15.50 9.94
C PRO A 34 -9.04 16.80 10.18
N TRP A 35 -7.82 16.85 9.66
CA TRP A 35 -6.97 18.04 9.72
C TRP A 35 -7.80 19.27 9.33
N ASP A 36 -7.90 20.23 10.25
CA ASP A 36 -8.80 21.38 10.17
C ASP A 36 -8.39 22.31 9.00
N GLU A 37 -9.11 22.18 7.88
CA GLU A 37 -8.83 22.89 6.62
C GLU A 37 -9.09 24.41 6.75
N ASP A 38 -9.95 24.80 7.68
CA ASP A 38 -10.44 26.17 7.82
C ASP A 38 -9.36 27.12 8.38
N GLY A 39 -8.47 26.60 9.24
CA GLY A 39 -7.38 27.39 9.83
C GLY A 39 -6.32 27.83 8.81
N LEU A 40 -6.12 27.05 7.75
CA LEU A 40 -5.06 27.29 6.76
C LEU A 40 -5.51 28.20 5.62
N GLN A 41 -6.77 28.09 5.16
CA GLN A 41 -7.32 29.04 4.18
C GLN A 41 -7.30 30.49 4.70
N GLY A 42 -7.59 30.68 6.00
CA GLY A 42 -7.52 32.00 6.64
C GLY A 42 -6.10 32.57 6.74
N TYR A 43 -5.08 31.72 6.80
CA TYR A 43 -3.67 32.14 6.88
C TYR A 43 -3.16 32.66 5.52
N PHE A 44 -3.60 32.04 4.41
CA PHE A 44 -3.21 32.47 3.06
C PHE A 44 -3.97 33.71 2.59
N ALA A 45 -5.26 33.85 2.94
CA ALA A 45 -6.06 35.03 2.58
C ALA A 45 -5.55 36.35 3.19
N ARG A 46 -4.73 36.30 4.24
CA ARG A 46 -4.18 37.48 4.91
C ARG A 46 -2.90 38.03 4.26
N ARG A 47 -2.28 37.31 3.32
CA ARG A 47 -0.99 37.69 2.72
C ARG A 47 -1.09 38.41 1.37
N ASP A 48 -2.29 38.48 0.80
CA ASP A 48 -2.56 39.12 -0.49
C ASP A 48 -2.81 40.63 -0.33
N ALA A 49 -1.80 41.38 0.15
CA ALA A 49 -1.81 42.85 0.10
C ALA A 49 -1.20 43.32 -1.23
N PRO A 50 -1.86 44.20 -2.01
CA PRO A 50 -1.42 44.58 -3.34
C PRO A 50 -0.22 45.54 -3.27
N GLY A 51 0.97 45.03 -3.58
CA GLY A 51 2.22 45.80 -3.62
C GLY A 51 3.29 45.12 -4.47
N THR A 52 3.15 45.25 -5.80
CA THR A 52 4.23 45.44 -6.78
C THR A 52 5.48 44.52 -6.74
N ILE A 53 5.33 43.19 -6.66
CA ILE A 53 6.33 42.18 -7.11
C ILE A 53 5.59 40.91 -7.57
N MET A 54 4.75 41.01 -8.61
CA MET A 54 3.63 40.07 -8.83
C MET A 54 3.92 38.85 -9.75
N SER A 55 5.02 38.81 -10.50
CA SER A 55 5.35 37.64 -11.35
C SER A 55 5.96 36.48 -10.55
N ASP A 56 6.92 36.78 -9.67
CA ASP A 56 7.68 35.77 -8.94
C ASP A 56 6.90 35.27 -7.71
N SER A 57 6.03 36.11 -7.13
CA SER A 57 5.17 35.73 -6.02
C SER A 57 4.02 34.79 -6.44
N LEU A 58 3.53 34.92 -7.68
CA LEU A 58 2.45 34.07 -8.22
C LEU A 58 2.95 32.64 -8.48
N ASP A 59 4.17 32.51 -9.00
CA ASP A 59 4.84 31.22 -9.19
C ASP A 59 5.16 30.56 -7.83
N LEU A 60 5.68 31.33 -6.86
CA LEU A 60 5.98 30.81 -5.52
C LEU A 60 4.71 30.32 -4.79
N ALA A 61 3.60 31.07 -4.88
CA ALA A 61 2.34 30.67 -4.25
C ALA A 61 1.77 29.38 -4.89
N ALA A 62 1.88 29.23 -6.21
CA ALA A 62 1.49 28.02 -6.92
C ALA A 62 2.36 26.82 -6.52
N GLN A 63 3.67 27.00 -6.43
CA GLN A 63 4.61 25.96 -5.98
C GLN A 63 4.33 25.51 -4.54
N ILE A 64 4.07 26.44 -3.62
CA ILE A 64 3.74 26.12 -2.23
C ILE A 64 2.44 25.30 -2.16
N ARG A 65 1.40 25.68 -2.92
CA ARG A 65 0.13 24.93 -2.96
C ARG A 65 0.32 23.51 -3.49
N LEU A 66 1.13 23.34 -4.53
CA LEU A 66 1.45 22.03 -5.09
C LEU A 66 2.19 21.17 -4.07
N LEU A 67 3.19 21.72 -3.37
CA LEU A 67 3.92 21.01 -2.33
C LEU A 67 3.00 20.51 -1.21
N PHE A 68 2.10 21.37 -0.71
CA PHE A 68 1.12 20.96 0.30
C PHE A 68 0.18 19.86 -0.21
N HIS A 69 -0.24 19.95 -1.46
CA HIS A 69 -1.09 18.93 -2.06
C HIS A 69 -0.39 17.55 -2.12
N VAL A 70 0.87 17.51 -2.55
CA VAL A 70 1.67 16.27 -2.61
C VAL A 70 1.94 15.69 -1.21
N LEU A 71 2.20 16.55 -0.21
CA LEU A 71 2.37 16.13 1.17
C LEU A 71 1.08 15.51 1.74
N LYS A 72 -0.08 16.12 1.47
CA LYS A 72 -1.37 15.59 1.89
C LYS A 72 -1.65 14.21 1.27
N LEU A 73 -1.42 14.08 -0.03
CA LEU A 73 -1.57 12.81 -0.75
C LEU A 73 -0.65 11.71 -0.17
N SER A 74 0.59 12.07 0.17
CA SER A 74 1.55 11.14 0.76
C SER A 74 1.13 10.69 2.17
N TYR A 75 0.64 11.63 2.97
CA TYR A 75 0.13 11.36 4.31
C TYR A 75 -1.06 10.39 4.26
N ASP A 76 -2.11 10.72 3.49
CA ASP A 76 -3.32 9.90 3.39
C ASP A 76 -3.03 8.45 2.94
N SER A 77 -2.04 8.27 2.06
CA SER A 77 -1.57 6.94 1.63
C SER A 77 -0.96 6.12 2.77
N ILE A 78 -0.20 6.74 3.67
CA ILE A 78 0.44 6.03 4.80
C ILE A 78 -0.61 5.61 5.84
N TYR A 79 -1.56 6.48 6.16
CA TYR A 79 -2.62 6.15 7.13
C TYR A 79 -3.55 5.06 6.61
N SER A 80 -3.93 5.12 5.34
CA SER A 80 -4.77 4.07 4.74
C SER A 80 -4.06 2.71 4.72
N LYS A 81 -2.76 2.66 4.42
CA LYS A 81 -1.95 1.44 4.50
C LYS A 81 -1.85 0.90 5.93
N ALA A 82 -1.55 1.76 6.90
CA ALA A 82 -1.46 1.36 8.31
C ALA A 82 -2.80 0.81 8.83
N ALA A 83 -3.91 1.46 8.46
CA ALA A 83 -5.25 0.98 8.78
C ALA A 83 -5.52 -0.38 8.12
N ALA A 84 -5.22 -0.54 6.83
CA ALA A 84 -5.39 -1.80 6.11
C ALA A 84 -4.59 -2.95 6.74
N VAL A 85 -3.31 -2.71 7.09
CA VAL A 85 -2.48 -3.69 7.81
C VAL A 85 -3.12 -4.10 9.14
N THR A 86 -3.60 -3.11 9.91
CA THR A 86 -4.24 -3.38 11.20
C THR A 86 -5.49 -4.23 11.03
N PHE A 87 -6.35 -3.92 10.05
CA PHE A 87 -7.53 -4.74 9.75
C PHE A 87 -7.15 -6.16 9.34
N LEU A 88 -6.11 -6.32 8.52
CA LEU A 88 -5.64 -7.62 8.05
C LEU A 88 -5.08 -8.46 9.21
N VAL A 89 -4.31 -7.85 10.12
CA VAL A 89 -3.83 -8.49 11.35
C VAL A 89 -5.00 -8.94 12.20
N CYS A 90 -5.99 -8.07 12.45
CA CYS A 90 -7.16 -8.41 13.25
C CYS A 90 -7.96 -9.58 12.63
N ASP A 91 -8.17 -9.56 11.32
CA ASP A 91 -8.85 -10.61 10.57
C ASP A 91 -8.11 -11.97 10.66
N ILE A 92 -6.77 -11.96 10.59
CA ILE A 92 -5.95 -13.16 10.80
C ILE A 92 -6.08 -13.65 12.24
N CYS A 93 -5.90 -12.78 13.23
CA CYS A 93 -6.01 -13.16 14.65
C CYS A 93 -7.36 -13.79 14.97
N TRP A 94 -8.44 -13.26 14.40
CA TRP A 94 -9.80 -13.76 14.63
C TRP A 94 -10.02 -15.16 14.06
N THR A 95 -9.50 -15.41 12.87
CA THR A 95 -9.73 -16.66 12.14
C THR A 95 -8.66 -17.73 12.40
N PHE A 96 -7.55 -17.36 13.03
CA PHE A 96 -6.44 -18.24 13.38
C PHE A 96 -6.83 -19.55 14.09
N PRO A 97 -7.70 -19.57 15.13
CA PRO A 97 -8.05 -20.83 15.80
C PRO A 97 -8.76 -21.81 14.86
N ASP A 98 -9.67 -21.31 14.03
CA ASP A 98 -10.37 -22.10 13.02
C ASP A 98 -9.40 -22.58 11.92
N GLU A 99 -8.47 -21.71 11.49
CA GLU A 99 -7.43 -22.09 10.53
C GLU A 99 -6.61 -23.27 11.05
N VAL A 100 -6.13 -23.20 12.29
CA VAL A 100 -5.32 -24.27 12.91
C VAL A 100 -6.10 -25.57 12.99
N GLN A 101 -7.38 -25.53 13.36
CA GLN A 101 -8.19 -26.73 13.48
C GLN A 101 -8.52 -27.36 12.12
N TYR A 102 -8.96 -26.56 11.14
CA TYR A 102 -9.49 -27.06 9.88
C TYR A 102 -8.45 -27.17 8.76
N ILE A 103 -7.49 -26.25 8.70
CA ILE A 103 -6.50 -26.20 7.62
C ILE A 103 -5.30 -27.08 7.98
N TRP A 104 -4.72 -26.88 9.16
CA TRP A 104 -3.46 -27.52 9.54
C TRP A 104 -3.60 -29.01 9.87
N ARG A 105 -4.74 -29.46 10.41
CA ARG A 105 -4.96 -30.89 10.73
C ARG A 105 -5.49 -31.71 9.55
N SER A 106 -5.92 -31.07 8.47
CA SER A 106 -6.56 -31.72 7.32
C SER A 106 -5.56 -31.88 6.17
N LYS A 107 -5.82 -32.82 5.25
CA LYS A 107 -4.92 -33.10 4.11
C LYS A 107 -4.66 -31.82 3.30
N TRP A 108 -3.39 -31.59 2.93
CA TRP A 108 -2.98 -30.44 2.14
C TRP A 108 -3.58 -30.52 0.73
N THR A 109 -4.38 -29.52 0.38
CA THR A 109 -4.91 -29.33 -0.96
C THR A 109 -4.36 -28.03 -1.53
N LEU A 110 -4.20 -27.95 -2.85
CA LEU A 110 -3.65 -26.76 -3.52
C LEU A 110 -4.42 -25.49 -3.15
N ALA A 111 -5.75 -25.58 -3.06
CA ALA A 111 -6.62 -24.48 -2.65
C ALA A 111 -6.28 -23.92 -1.25
N LYS A 112 -5.84 -24.76 -0.30
CA LYS A 112 -5.44 -24.33 1.04
C LYS A 112 -4.09 -23.63 1.02
N VAL A 113 -3.13 -24.14 0.25
CA VAL A 113 -1.81 -23.53 0.10
C VAL A 113 -1.96 -22.14 -0.51
N LEU A 114 -2.77 -22.01 -1.57
CA LEU A 114 -3.04 -20.72 -2.19
C LEU A 114 -3.72 -19.74 -1.23
N TYR A 115 -4.67 -20.22 -0.42
CA TYR A 115 -5.32 -19.41 0.61
C TYR A 115 -4.33 -18.91 1.69
N LEU A 116 -3.43 -19.78 2.16
CA LEU A 116 -2.40 -19.38 3.12
C LEU A 116 -1.42 -18.37 2.51
N ILE A 117 -0.92 -18.64 1.30
CA ILE A 117 -0.01 -17.72 0.60
C ILE A 117 -0.69 -16.36 0.44
N ALA A 118 -1.94 -16.32 -0.03
CA ALA A 118 -2.71 -15.09 -0.17
C ALA A 118 -2.68 -14.20 1.07
N ARG A 119 -2.97 -14.81 2.23
CA ARG A 119 -3.20 -14.08 3.48
C ARG A 119 -1.90 -13.64 4.13
N TYR A 120 -0.96 -14.57 4.29
CA TYR A 120 0.31 -14.29 4.97
C TYR A 120 1.28 -13.50 4.09
N TYR A 121 1.26 -13.69 2.77
CA TYR A 121 2.06 -12.88 1.85
C TYR A 121 1.54 -11.44 1.77
N ALA A 122 0.21 -11.23 1.75
CA ALA A 122 -0.37 -9.89 1.80
C ALA A 122 0.06 -9.13 3.06
N LEU A 123 -0.03 -9.79 4.23
CA LEU A 123 0.40 -9.19 5.49
C LEU A 123 1.88 -8.83 5.47
N MET A 124 2.74 -9.76 5.05
CA MET A 124 4.19 -9.55 4.99
C MET A 124 4.54 -8.39 4.05
N TYR A 125 3.92 -8.35 2.86
CA TYR A 125 4.15 -7.29 1.88
C TYR A 125 3.74 -5.91 2.43
N ASN A 126 2.51 -5.77 2.93
CA ASN A 126 2.03 -4.49 3.45
C ASN A 126 2.81 -4.04 4.70
N PHE A 127 3.28 -4.99 5.52
CA PHE A 127 4.12 -4.69 6.68
C PHE A 127 5.50 -4.18 6.26
N CYS A 128 6.16 -4.84 5.29
CA CYS A 128 7.44 -4.38 4.73
C CYS A 128 7.31 -2.99 4.11
N GLU A 129 6.22 -2.74 3.38
CA GLU A 129 5.93 -1.43 2.79
C GLU A 129 5.76 -0.34 3.86
N LEU A 130 5.08 -0.66 4.97
CA LEU A 130 4.88 0.26 6.09
C LEU A 130 6.18 0.60 6.84
N VAL A 131 7.07 -0.39 7.02
CA VAL A 131 8.35 -0.22 7.75
C VAL A 131 9.38 0.56 6.92
N GLY A 132 9.16 0.74 5.61
CA GLY A 132 10.02 1.56 4.75
C GLY A 132 11.41 0.97 4.51
N HIS A 133 11.63 -0.29 4.90
CA HIS A 133 12.91 -0.98 4.70
C HIS A 133 12.91 -1.79 3.39
N ILE A 134 13.91 -1.51 2.53
CA ILE A 134 14.39 -2.28 1.36
C ILE A 134 13.76 -1.88 0.00
N SER A 135 14.31 -0.80 -0.59
CA SER A 135 13.92 -0.18 -1.86
C SER A 135 14.00 -1.06 -3.13
N THR A 136 14.63 -2.24 -3.09
CA THR A 136 14.73 -3.13 -4.27
C THR A 136 13.76 -4.33 -4.22
N VAL A 137 13.46 -4.82 -3.02
CA VAL A 137 12.53 -5.96 -2.83
C VAL A 137 11.07 -5.50 -2.98
N ILE A 138 10.75 -4.25 -2.61
CA ILE A 138 9.39 -3.70 -2.68
C ILE A 138 8.94 -3.50 -4.14
N ALA A 139 9.83 -3.05 -5.03
CA ALA A 139 9.50 -2.82 -6.44
C ALA A 139 9.15 -4.13 -7.19
N ALA A 140 9.89 -5.20 -6.94
CA ALA A 140 9.56 -6.52 -7.48
C ALA A 140 8.40 -7.19 -6.73
N GLY A 141 8.29 -6.92 -5.42
CA GLY A 141 7.28 -7.52 -4.54
C GLY A 141 5.85 -7.10 -4.89
N SER A 142 5.65 -5.87 -5.34
CA SER A 142 4.33 -5.34 -5.72
C SER A 142 3.74 -6.09 -6.92
N VAL A 143 4.56 -6.38 -7.94
CA VAL A 143 4.17 -7.14 -9.14
C VAL A 143 3.81 -8.58 -8.78
N VAL A 144 4.59 -9.20 -7.89
CA VAL A 144 4.28 -10.56 -7.42
C VAL A 144 2.99 -10.58 -6.60
N PHE A 145 2.77 -9.55 -5.78
CA PHE A 145 1.57 -9.44 -4.95
C PHE A 145 0.30 -9.32 -5.80
N THR A 146 0.27 -8.42 -6.78
CA THR A 146 -0.89 -8.27 -7.69
C THR A 146 -1.15 -9.57 -8.44
N GLN A 147 -0.11 -10.23 -8.93
CA GLN A 147 -0.26 -11.49 -9.63
C GLN A 147 -0.88 -12.59 -8.76
N VAL A 148 -0.50 -12.66 -7.48
CA VAL A 148 -1.09 -13.61 -6.52
C VAL A 148 -2.56 -13.28 -6.28
N ALA A 149 -2.92 -11.99 -6.14
CA ALA A 149 -4.30 -11.54 -5.97
C ALA A 149 -5.18 -11.96 -7.16
N ASP A 150 -4.69 -11.82 -8.39
CA ASP A 150 -5.43 -12.16 -9.62
C ASP A 150 -5.66 -13.68 -9.72
N ILE A 151 -4.66 -14.47 -9.35
CA ILE A 151 -4.79 -15.94 -9.31
C ILE A 151 -5.89 -16.36 -8.31
N ILE A 152 -5.97 -15.70 -7.15
CA ILE A 152 -7.01 -15.98 -6.15
C ILE A 152 -8.39 -15.59 -6.68
N PHE A 153 -8.49 -14.45 -7.37
CA PHE A 153 -9.73 -14.02 -7.99
C PHE A 153 -10.22 -15.06 -9.01
N ILE A 154 -9.32 -15.56 -9.87
CA ILE A 154 -9.63 -16.62 -10.83
C ILE A 154 -10.07 -17.90 -10.14
N GLN A 155 -9.40 -18.32 -9.05
CA GLN A 155 -9.80 -19.49 -8.29
C GLN A 155 -11.23 -19.33 -7.75
N ARG A 156 -11.56 -18.15 -7.20
CA ARG A 156 -12.91 -17.87 -6.68
C ARG A 156 -13.96 -17.90 -7.78
N VAL A 157 -13.69 -17.30 -8.94
CA VAL A 157 -14.58 -17.34 -10.10
C VAL A 157 -14.75 -18.78 -10.60
N TYR A 158 -13.67 -19.55 -10.69
CA TYR A 158 -13.70 -20.95 -11.12
C TYR A 158 -14.51 -21.85 -10.17
N ALA A 159 -14.42 -21.60 -8.86
CA ALA A 159 -15.22 -22.29 -7.86
C ALA A 159 -16.72 -21.94 -8.00
N LEU A 160 -17.04 -20.66 -8.22
CA LEU A 160 -18.42 -20.20 -8.39
C LEU A 160 -19.08 -20.81 -9.64
N TYR A 161 -18.32 -21.00 -10.71
CA TYR A 161 -18.80 -21.59 -11.97
C TYR A 161 -18.75 -23.13 -12.01
N HIS A 162 -18.90 -23.77 -10.85
CA HIS A 162 -19.02 -25.23 -10.70
C HIS A 162 -17.90 -25.99 -11.45
N ARG A 163 -16.67 -25.46 -11.40
CA ARG A 163 -15.46 -26.14 -11.93
C ARG A 163 -15.52 -26.41 -13.45
N ASN A 164 -16.20 -25.57 -14.23
CA ASN A 164 -16.25 -25.75 -15.68
C ASN A 164 -14.96 -25.26 -16.36
N ASN A 165 -14.19 -26.17 -16.95
CA ASN A 165 -12.88 -25.87 -17.57
C ASN A 165 -12.95 -24.91 -18.76
N LYS A 166 -14.12 -24.75 -19.39
CA LYS A 166 -14.31 -23.78 -20.48
C LYS A 166 -14.08 -22.33 -20.02
N ILE A 167 -14.47 -22.04 -18.78
CA ILE A 167 -14.35 -20.70 -18.20
C ILE A 167 -12.91 -20.45 -17.79
N LEU A 168 -12.21 -21.46 -17.29
CA LEU A 168 -10.77 -21.37 -17.03
C LEU A 168 -9.99 -21.04 -18.31
N PHE A 169 -10.31 -21.71 -19.42
CA PHE A 169 -9.67 -21.43 -20.71
C PHE A 169 -9.89 -19.98 -21.18
N PHE A 170 -11.01 -19.36 -20.82
CA PHE A 170 -11.29 -17.96 -21.11
C PHE A 170 -10.56 -16.99 -20.14
N LEU A 171 -10.40 -17.36 -18.87
CA LEU A 171 -9.78 -16.52 -17.84
C LEU A 171 -8.24 -16.49 -17.91
N VAL A 172 -7.60 -17.60 -18.32
CA VAL A 172 -6.13 -17.67 -18.44
C VAL A 172 -5.53 -16.63 -19.40
N PRO A 173 -6.03 -16.44 -20.63
CA PRO A 173 -5.48 -15.41 -21.52
C PRO A 173 -5.70 -14.00 -20.96
N LEU A 174 -6.80 -13.76 -20.26
CA LEU A 174 -7.05 -12.48 -19.58
C LEU A 174 -5.98 -12.20 -18.51
N LEU A 175 -5.61 -13.21 -17.73
CA LEU A 175 -4.52 -13.12 -16.75
C LEU A 175 -3.17 -12.81 -17.40
N LEU A 176 -2.89 -13.41 -18.57
CA LEU A 176 -1.63 -13.16 -19.28
C LEU A 176 -1.59 -11.72 -19.82
N VAL A 177 -2.72 -11.20 -20.30
CA VAL A 177 -2.83 -9.80 -20.73
C VAL A 177 -2.61 -8.86 -19.54
N GLU A 178 -3.22 -9.14 -18.39
CA GLU A 178 -3.03 -8.34 -17.18
C GLU A 178 -1.59 -8.39 -16.66
N ALA A 179 -0.99 -9.59 -16.61
CA ALA A 179 0.40 -9.78 -16.20
C ALA A 179 1.38 -9.01 -17.10
N THR A 180 1.17 -9.05 -18.41
CA THR A 180 2.01 -8.31 -19.37
C THR A 180 1.84 -6.80 -19.22
N LEU A 181 0.62 -6.30 -18.98
CA LEU A 181 0.37 -4.88 -18.71
C LEU A 181 1.03 -4.40 -17.40
N ASN A 182 0.97 -5.21 -16.34
CA ASN A 182 1.60 -4.90 -15.06
C ASN A 182 3.14 -4.88 -15.16
N ILE A 183 3.73 -5.83 -15.88
CA ILE A 183 5.19 -5.83 -16.14
C ILE A 183 5.59 -4.64 -17.02
N TYR A 184 4.78 -4.33 -18.04
CA TYR A 184 5.03 -3.19 -18.92
C TYR A 184 4.99 -1.86 -18.17
N SER A 185 3.98 -1.64 -17.33
CA SER A 185 3.87 -0.42 -16.52
C SER A 185 5.01 -0.28 -15.52
N ALA A 186 5.41 -1.37 -14.86
CA ALA A 186 6.56 -1.39 -13.96
C ALA A 186 7.88 -1.05 -14.69
N THR A 187 8.09 -1.63 -15.87
CA THR A 187 9.29 -1.37 -16.70
C THR A 187 9.31 0.08 -17.17
N LEU A 188 8.16 0.60 -17.62
CA LEU A 188 8.04 2.00 -18.05
C LEU A 188 8.33 2.97 -16.90
N ALA A 189 7.80 2.70 -15.70
CA ALA A 189 8.07 3.52 -14.52
C ALA A 189 9.56 3.52 -14.13
N ALA A 190 10.22 2.36 -14.21
CA ALA A 190 11.67 2.25 -13.98
C ALA A 190 12.47 3.08 -15.00
N ASN A 191 12.13 2.99 -16.29
CA ASN A 191 12.81 3.74 -17.35
C ASN A 191 12.64 5.26 -17.18
N ILE A 192 11.45 5.73 -16.78
CA ILE A 192 11.20 7.16 -16.53
C ILE A 192 12.01 7.64 -15.30
N SER A 193 12.12 6.81 -14.26
CA SER A 193 12.93 7.13 -13.08
C SER A 193 14.40 7.32 -13.43
N GLU A 194 14.94 6.51 -14.34
CA GLU A 194 16.34 6.65 -14.80
C GLU A 194 16.53 7.89 -15.69
N GLY A 195 15.57 8.18 -16.58
CA GLY A 195 15.64 9.36 -17.45
C GLY A 195 15.46 10.70 -16.74
N GLY A 196 14.78 10.72 -15.59
CA GLY A 196 14.52 11.93 -14.79
C GLY A 196 15.67 12.37 -13.88
N LEU A 197 16.69 11.51 -13.64
CA LEU A 197 17.79 11.81 -12.70
C LEU A 197 19.01 12.49 -13.33
N VAL A 198 18.89 13.07 -14.53
CA VAL A 198 19.83 14.10 -15.00
C VAL A 198 19.51 15.40 -14.28
N THR A 199 19.72 15.43 -12.96
CA THR A 199 19.79 16.71 -12.26
C THR A 199 21.05 17.43 -12.77
N PRO A 200 20.94 18.67 -13.27
CA PRO A 200 22.12 19.40 -13.70
C PRO A 200 23.08 19.52 -12.49
N PRO A 201 24.38 19.20 -12.66
CA PRO A 201 25.36 19.02 -11.57
C PRO A 201 25.55 20.24 -10.66
N ASN A 202 24.98 21.37 -11.04
CA ASN A 202 25.08 22.68 -10.41
C ASN A 202 23.89 23.06 -9.51
N THR A 203 22.81 22.26 -9.46
CA THR A 203 21.59 22.64 -8.69
C THR A 203 21.72 22.38 -7.19
N LEU A 204 22.46 21.34 -6.78
CA LEU A 204 22.73 21.04 -5.36
C LEU A 204 23.70 22.03 -4.70
N ALA A 205 24.50 22.75 -5.49
CA ALA A 205 25.44 23.75 -4.99
C ALA A 205 24.76 25.04 -4.50
N ARG A 206 23.49 25.28 -4.89
CA ARG A 206 22.76 26.52 -4.57
C ARG A 206 21.80 26.41 -3.38
N MET A 207 21.60 25.22 -2.81
CA MET A 207 20.68 25.04 -1.68
C MET A 207 21.31 25.47 -0.34
N PRO A 208 20.59 26.25 0.49
CA PRO A 208 21.03 26.63 1.83
C PRO A 208 21.24 25.40 2.73
N SER A 209 22.22 25.47 3.63
CA SER A 209 22.72 24.33 4.44
C SER A 209 21.65 23.65 5.30
N HIS A 210 20.57 24.35 5.64
CA HIS A 210 19.51 23.88 6.53
C HIS A 210 18.57 22.83 5.87
N TYR A 211 18.50 22.78 4.54
CA TYR A 211 17.57 21.89 3.81
C TYR A 211 18.22 20.57 3.35
N ARG A 212 19.52 20.41 3.53
CA ARG A 212 20.26 19.21 3.10
C ARG A 212 19.84 17.93 3.85
N PHE A 213 19.34 18.07 5.07
CA PHE A 213 18.87 16.93 5.88
C PHE A 213 17.55 16.32 5.37
N LEU A 214 16.67 17.10 4.72
CA LEU A 214 15.40 16.61 4.18
C LEU A 214 15.57 15.87 2.85
N ALA A 215 16.60 16.20 2.07
CA ALA A 215 16.93 15.46 0.84
C ALA A 215 17.52 14.07 1.15
N ALA A 216 18.15 13.89 2.31
CA ALA A 216 18.70 12.61 2.75
C ALA A 216 17.64 11.61 3.24
N SER A 217 16.42 12.06 3.54
CA SER A 217 15.32 11.20 4.00
C SER A 217 14.45 10.64 2.86
N VAL A 218 14.64 11.07 1.61
CA VAL A 218 13.94 10.44 0.48
C VAL A 218 14.78 9.25 0.00
N PRO A 219 14.25 8.02 0.05
CA PRO A 219 15.00 6.82 -0.34
C PRO A 219 15.04 6.72 -1.87
N TYR A 220 15.67 7.68 -2.54
CA TYR A 220 16.12 7.48 -3.89
C TYR A 220 17.37 6.63 -3.82
N GLY A 221 17.24 5.37 -4.23
CA GLY A 221 18.36 4.43 -4.28
C GLY A 221 19.54 5.07 -5.01
N CYS A 222 20.67 5.18 -4.32
CA CYS A 222 21.97 5.42 -4.95
C CYS A 222 22.30 4.20 -5.83
N TYR A 223 21.77 4.18 -7.05
CA TYR A 223 22.31 3.33 -8.10
C TYR A 223 23.59 4.00 -8.58
N SER A 224 24.70 3.69 -7.91
CA SER A 224 26.04 4.10 -8.33
C SER A 224 26.28 3.52 -9.72
N ASN A 225 26.24 4.38 -10.72
CA ASN A 225 26.51 4.04 -12.10
C ASN A 225 28.00 3.66 -12.22
N VAL A 226 28.29 2.35 -12.14
CA VAL A 226 29.61 1.74 -12.40
C VAL A 226 29.85 1.79 -13.90
N ASN A 227 30.03 2.99 -14.45
CA ASN A 227 30.37 3.11 -15.87
C ASN A 227 31.22 4.33 -16.23
N ASN A 228 31.87 4.96 -15.26
CA ASN A 228 32.94 5.91 -15.57
C ASN A 228 34.21 5.57 -14.79
N GLY A 229 34.95 4.60 -15.34
CA GLY A 229 36.34 4.38 -15.00
C GLY A 229 37.20 5.56 -15.43
N ARG A 230 37.26 6.60 -14.60
CA ARG A 230 38.37 7.56 -14.61
C ARG A 230 38.41 8.33 -13.28
N CYS A 231 39.25 7.83 -12.36
CA CYS A 231 39.92 8.66 -11.37
C CYS A 231 41.28 9.03 -11.96
N GLU A 232 41.41 10.24 -12.47
CA GLU A 232 42.66 11.00 -12.57
C GLU A 232 42.35 12.45 -12.15
#